data_AF-A0A939CEP9-F1
#
_entry.id   AF-A0A939CEP9-F1
#
_cell.length_a   1.000
_cell.length_b   1.000
_cell.length_c   1.000
_cell.angle_alpha   90.00
_cell.angle_beta   90.00
_cell.angle_gamma   90.00
#
_symmetry.space_group_name_H-M   'P 1'
#
loop_
_entity.id
_entity.type
_entity.pdbx_description
1 polymer ?
#
loop_
_entity_poly.entity_id
_entity_poly.type
_entity_poly.pdbx_seq_one_letter_code
_entity_poly.pdbx_strand_id
1 'polypeptide(L)'
;TPSKQAFLDKDMVSPGTHINAIGTFTPETRELTSDLVASASVYVDDYQAALQESGDLLIPIAEQSFHPAAIKGSLGELVTHKCHGRETKQECTVFDAVGLAVEDLYCAEYVYNKRKGGGK
;
A
#
# COMPACT_ATOMS: atom_id res chain seq x y z
N THR A 1 10.19 -1.78 5.91
CA THR A 1 11.41 -1.23 6.52
C THR A 1 11.40 0.29 6.44
N PRO A 2 11.96 1.02 7.42
CA PRO A 2 12.03 2.49 7.40
C PRO A 2 13.18 3.01 6.52
N SER A 3 13.44 2.36 5.38
CA SER A 3 14.58 2.72 4.51
C SER A 3 14.38 4.10 3.90
N LYS A 4 15.47 4.85 3.72
CA LYS A 4 15.48 6.13 2.98
C LYS A 4 15.87 5.98 1.51
N GLN A 5 16.24 4.76 1.12
CA GLN A 5 16.67 4.43 -0.23
C GLN A 5 15.94 3.17 -0.67
N ALA A 6 15.51 3.16 -1.94
CA ALA A 6 14.96 1.97 -2.54
C ALA A 6 15.99 0.83 -2.50
N PHE A 7 15.50 -0.37 -2.26
CA PHE A 7 16.31 -1.59 -2.28
C PHE A 7 15.62 -2.74 -3.02
N LEU A 8 14.33 -2.59 -3.36
CA LEU A 8 13.62 -3.50 -4.24
C LEU A 8 13.49 -2.86 -5.63
N ASP A 9 14.31 -3.34 -6.54
CA ASP A 9 14.35 -2.87 -7.93
C ASP A 9 13.39 -3.70 -8.80
N LYS A 10 12.94 -3.12 -9.91
CA LYS A 10 12.05 -3.79 -10.87
C LYS A 10 12.60 -5.12 -11.38
N ASP A 11 13.90 -5.18 -11.69
CA ASP A 11 14.55 -6.37 -12.24
C ASP A 11 14.65 -7.53 -11.23
N MET A 12 14.41 -7.26 -9.94
CA MET A 12 14.35 -8.28 -8.88
C MET A 12 12.97 -8.95 -8.80
N VAL A 13 11.95 -8.37 -9.44
CA VAL A 13 10.55 -8.78 -9.30
C VAL A 13 10.10 -9.59 -10.52
N SER A 14 9.74 -10.85 -10.29
CA SER A 14 9.19 -11.71 -11.34
C SER A 14 7.76 -11.29 -11.73
N PRO A 15 7.33 -11.48 -12.99
CA PRO A 15 5.95 -11.24 -13.40
C PRO A 15 4.95 -12.01 -12.51
N GLY A 16 3.83 -11.38 -12.17
CA GLY A 16 2.80 -11.96 -11.32
C GLY A 16 2.99 -11.73 -9.83
N THR A 17 4.10 -11.11 -9.41
CA THR A 17 4.38 -10.88 -7.98
C THR A 17 3.39 -9.91 -7.36
N HIS A 18 3.05 -10.14 -6.10
CA HIS A 18 2.37 -9.17 -5.26
C HIS A 18 3.33 -8.69 -4.16
N ILE A 19 3.38 -7.38 -3.96
CA ILE A 19 4.23 -6.69 -2.99
C ILE A 19 3.32 -5.99 -1.98
N ASN A 20 3.60 -6.18 -0.69
CA ASN A 20 3.05 -5.37 0.40
C ASN A 20 4.14 -4.39 0.84
N ALA A 21 4.00 -3.13 0.48
CA ALA A 21 4.86 -2.02 0.89
C ALA A 21 4.25 -1.38 2.15
N ILE A 22 4.84 -1.66 3.32
CA ILE A 22 4.30 -1.29 4.64
C ILE A 22 5.32 -0.44 5.42
N GLY A 23 6.58 -0.43 5.00
CA GLY A 23 7.67 0.17 5.76
C GLY A 23 7.72 1.68 5.76
N THR A 24 7.03 2.29 4.81
CA THR A 24 7.08 3.71 4.52
C THR A 24 5.96 4.43 5.27
N PHE A 25 6.33 5.44 6.06
CA PHE A 25 5.40 6.25 6.86
C PHE A 25 5.81 7.73 6.91
N THR A 26 6.83 8.10 6.12
CA THR A 26 7.20 9.50 5.89
C THR A 26 7.49 9.74 4.41
N PRO A 27 7.31 10.98 3.91
CA PRO A 27 7.57 11.33 2.52
C PRO A 27 8.99 11.02 2.01
N GLU A 28 9.95 10.85 2.92
CA GLU A 28 11.36 10.61 2.63
C GLU A 28 11.77 9.13 2.73
N THR A 29 10.90 8.27 3.26
CA THR A 29 11.14 6.82 3.31
C THR A 29 10.63 6.13 2.06
N ARG A 30 11.35 5.15 1.54
CA ARG A 30 10.95 4.34 0.37
C ARG A 30 11.64 2.99 0.41
N GLU A 31 10.96 1.97 -0.09
CA GLU A 31 11.47 0.61 -0.26
C GLU A 31 11.60 0.23 -1.74
N LEU A 32 10.76 0.83 -2.59
CA LEU A 32 10.59 0.48 -4.00
C LEU A 32 11.26 1.50 -4.93
N THR A 33 11.82 1.02 -6.04
CA THR A 33 12.26 1.91 -7.12
C THR A 33 11.08 2.52 -7.87
N SER A 34 11.29 3.68 -8.45
CA SER A 34 10.22 4.46 -9.10
C SER A 34 9.72 3.80 -10.37
N ASP A 35 10.58 3.05 -11.06
CA ASP A 35 10.24 2.24 -12.21
C ASP A 35 9.48 0.95 -11.84
N LEU A 36 9.74 0.38 -10.65
CA LEU A 36 8.95 -0.73 -10.11
C LEU A 36 7.53 -0.25 -9.81
N VAL A 37 7.36 0.85 -9.09
CA VAL A 37 6.05 1.47 -8.79
C VAL A 37 5.31 1.80 -10.08
N ALA A 38 5.98 2.44 -11.04
CA ALA A 38 5.38 2.79 -12.33
C ALA A 38 4.96 1.58 -13.19
N SER A 39 5.56 0.41 -12.96
CA SER A 39 5.27 -0.81 -13.72
C SER A 39 4.21 -1.71 -13.07
N ALA A 40 3.81 -1.42 -11.84
CA ALA A 40 2.86 -2.22 -11.08
C ALA A 40 1.47 -1.59 -11.04
N SER A 41 0.45 -2.41 -10.80
CA SER A 41 -0.87 -1.93 -10.39
C SER A 41 -0.83 -1.63 -8.89
N VAL A 42 -0.93 -0.34 -8.56
CA VAL A 42 -0.80 0.19 -7.20
C VAL A 42 -2.17 0.35 -6.57
N TYR A 43 -2.33 -0.20 -5.37
CA TYR A 43 -3.48 -0.05 -4.48
C TYR A 43 -3.00 0.49 -3.14
N VAL A 44 -3.84 1.29 -2.48
CA VAL A 44 -3.50 1.96 -1.22
C VAL A 44 -4.46 1.60 -0.10
N ASP A 45 -4.12 1.82 1.15
CA ASP A 45 -5.07 1.74 2.27
C ASP A 45 -6.07 2.91 2.23
N ASP A 46 -5.57 4.14 2.13
CA ASP A 46 -6.32 5.38 1.92
C ASP A 46 -5.60 6.29 0.93
N TYR A 47 -6.36 6.91 0.03
CA TYR A 47 -5.81 7.79 -0.99
C TYR A 47 -5.12 9.01 -0.42
N GLN A 48 -5.73 9.66 0.57
CA GLN A 48 -5.20 10.90 1.12
C GLN A 48 -3.96 10.61 1.95
N ALA A 49 -4.01 9.59 2.81
CA ALA A 49 -2.88 9.21 3.66
C ALA A 49 -1.66 8.81 2.82
N ALA A 50 -1.84 7.95 1.81
CA ALA A 50 -0.75 7.55 0.92
C ALA A 50 -0.14 8.75 0.16
N LEU A 51 -0.98 9.70 -0.30
CA LEU A 51 -0.53 10.93 -0.98
C LEU A 51 -0.03 12.03 -0.03
N GLN A 52 0.03 11.79 1.28
CA GLN A 52 0.59 12.70 2.27
C GLN A 52 1.84 12.14 2.93
N GLU A 53 1.93 10.82 3.05
CA GLU A 53 2.90 10.16 3.93
C GLU A 53 3.78 9.14 3.19
N SER A 54 3.33 8.56 2.07
CA SER A 54 4.08 7.48 1.43
C SER A 54 5.17 8.00 0.48
N GLY A 55 6.44 7.97 0.90
CA GLY A 55 7.56 8.24 0.00
C GLY A 55 7.71 7.21 -1.13
N ASP A 56 7.17 5.99 -1.00
CA ASP A 56 7.09 5.00 -2.09
C ASP A 56 6.17 5.49 -3.23
N LEU A 57 5.26 6.43 -2.98
CA LEU A 57 4.45 7.09 -4.02
C LEU A 57 4.91 8.51 -4.31
N LEU A 58 5.18 9.32 -3.27
CA LEU A 58 5.51 10.73 -3.39
C LEU A 58 6.81 10.97 -4.15
N ILE A 59 7.81 10.12 -3.96
CA ILE A 59 9.10 10.26 -4.66
C ILE A 59 8.93 9.94 -6.15
N PRO A 60 8.32 8.81 -6.58
CA PRO A 60 7.99 8.57 -7.99
C PRO A 60 7.10 9.65 -8.64
N ILE A 61 6.18 10.24 -7.87
CA ILE A 61 5.35 11.37 -8.34
C ILE A 61 6.22 12.61 -8.59
N ALA A 62 7.10 12.96 -7.66
CA ALA A 62 8.02 14.09 -7.82
C ALA A 62 9.00 13.88 -8.99
N GLU A 63 9.41 12.64 -9.22
CA GLU A 63 10.25 12.21 -10.35
C GLU A 63 9.48 12.10 -11.68
N GLN A 64 8.15 12.34 -11.67
CA GLN A 64 7.27 12.25 -12.84
C GLN A 64 7.18 10.85 -13.46
N SER A 65 7.59 9.79 -12.75
CA SER A 65 7.48 8.41 -13.21
C SER A 65 6.15 7.76 -12.82
N PHE A 66 5.41 8.34 -11.86
CA PHE A 66 4.09 7.90 -11.42
C PHE A 66 3.15 9.11 -11.31
N HIS A 67 1.86 8.90 -11.58
CA HIS A 67 0.85 9.97 -11.45
C HIS A 67 -0.18 9.54 -10.39
N PRO A 68 -0.65 10.43 -9.50
CA PRO A 68 -1.63 10.06 -8.46
C PRO A 68 -2.88 9.36 -9.01
N ALA A 69 -3.36 9.80 -10.18
CA ALA A 69 -4.51 9.18 -10.86
C ALA A 69 -4.25 7.76 -11.39
N ALA A 70 -3.01 7.25 -11.32
CA ALA A 70 -2.68 5.87 -11.70
C ALA A 70 -2.91 4.86 -10.56
N ILE A 71 -3.19 5.33 -9.33
CA ILE A 71 -3.63 4.46 -8.23
C ILE A 71 -4.95 3.78 -8.65
N LYS A 72 -4.98 2.45 -8.59
CA LYS A 72 -6.06 1.61 -9.11
C LYS A 72 -7.26 1.52 -8.19
N GLY A 73 -7.06 1.71 -6.90
CA GLY A 73 -8.08 1.50 -5.88
C GLY A 73 -7.54 1.62 -4.47
N SER A 74 -8.44 1.85 -3.51
CA SER A 74 -8.13 1.61 -2.10
C SER A 74 -8.45 0.16 -1.68
N LEU A 75 -7.90 -0.29 -0.56
CA LEU A 75 -8.25 -1.57 0.04
C LEU A 75 -9.76 -1.63 0.32
N GLY A 76 -10.33 -0.55 0.85
CA GLY A 76 -11.77 -0.41 1.08
C GLY A 76 -12.60 -0.62 -0.18
N GLU A 77 -12.15 -0.10 -1.32
CA GLU A 77 -12.82 -0.30 -2.62
C GLU A 77 -12.67 -1.74 -3.11
N LEU A 78 -11.52 -2.39 -2.89
CA LEU A 78 -11.31 -3.80 -3.25
C LEU A 78 -12.25 -4.72 -2.48
N VAL A 79 -12.32 -4.61 -1.15
CA VAL A 79 -13.21 -5.45 -0.32
C VAL A 79 -14.69 -5.15 -0.55
N THR A 80 -15.04 -3.95 -1.01
CA THR A 80 -16.43 -3.57 -1.33
C THR A 80 -16.79 -3.75 -2.80
N HIS A 81 -15.88 -4.34 -3.61
CA HIS A 81 -16.06 -4.57 -5.04
C HIS A 81 -16.35 -3.30 -5.87
N LYS A 82 -15.83 -2.14 -5.41
CA LYS A 82 -15.92 -0.87 -6.13
C LYS A 82 -14.79 -0.67 -7.14
N CYS A 83 -13.70 -1.44 -7.01
CA CYS A 83 -12.64 -1.53 -8.00
C CYS A 83 -12.24 -2.99 -8.22
N HIS A 84 -11.54 -3.25 -9.32
CA HIS A 84 -10.99 -4.57 -9.62
C HIS A 84 -9.59 -4.70 -9.03
N GLY A 85 -9.31 -5.87 -8.45
CA GLY A 85 -7.94 -6.27 -8.11
C GLY A 85 -7.17 -6.68 -9.36
N ARG A 86 -6.19 -7.58 -9.17
CA ARG A 86 -5.41 -8.20 -10.24
C ARG A 86 -6.28 -8.68 -11.41
N GLU A 87 -5.98 -8.20 -12.60
CA GLU A 87 -6.66 -8.52 -13.86
C GLU A 87 -5.94 -9.62 -14.65
N THR A 88 -4.61 -9.76 -14.50
CA THR A 88 -3.85 -10.81 -15.19
C THR A 88 -2.89 -11.58 -14.27
N LYS A 89 -2.51 -12.80 -14.66
CA LYS A 89 -1.59 -13.64 -13.88
C LYS A 89 -0.14 -13.08 -13.86
N GLN A 90 0.21 -12.20 -14.80
CA GLN A 90 1.56 -11.68 -15.01
C GLN A 90 1.74 -10.26 -14.50
N GLU A 91 0.63 -9.58 -14.20
CA GLU A 91 0.61 -8.26 -13.58
C GLU A 91 1.39 -8.25 -12.26
N CYS A 92 2.20 -7.23 -12.02
CA CYS A 92 2.72 -7.01 -10.68
C CYS A 92 1.75 -6.11 -9.91
N THR A 93 1.44 -6.44 -8.66
CA THR A 93 0.54 -5.63 -7.82
C THR A 93 1.26 -5.15 -6.58
N VAL A 94 1.17 -3.85 -6.29
CA VAL A 94 1.67 -3.24 -5.05
C VAL A 94 0.47 -2.84 -4.21
N PHE A 95 0.43 -3.29 -2.96
CA PHE A 95 -0.39 -2.68 -1.93
C PHE A 95 0.53 -1.84 -1.06
N ASP A 96 0.33 -0.52 -1.07
CA ASP A 96 1.09 0.45 -0.28
C ASP A 96 0.22 0.95 0.88
N ALA A 97 0.72 0.85 2.11
CA ALA A 97 -0.05 1.20 3.29
C ALA A 97 0.80 1.96 4.30
N VAL A 98 0.22 3.02 4.84
CA VAL A 98 0.80 3.89 5.88
C VAL A 98 0.15 3.66 7.25
N GLY A 99 -1.01 2.99 7.27
CA GLY A 99 -1.76 2.61 8.46
C GLY A 99 -2.85 3.62 8.80
N LEU A 100 -4.03 3.12 9.18
CA LEU A 100 -5.19 3.96 9.49
C LEU A 100 -5.67 3.73 10.91
N ALA A 101 -5.93 4.82 11.65
CA ALA A 101 -6.42 4.74 13.04
C ALA A 101 -7.72 3.93 13.21
N VAL A 102 -8.51 3.80 12.15
CA VAL A 102 -9.72 2.97 12.14
C VAL A 102 -9.40 1.49 12.31
N GLU A 103 -8.27 1.02 11.78
CA GLU A 103 -7.80 -0.37 11.88
C GLU A 103 -7.48 -0.69 13.35
N ASP A 104 -6.75 0.20 14.02
CA ASP A 104 -6.45 0.10 15.45
C ASP A 104 -7.71 0.09 16.31
N LEU A 105 -8.66 0.99 16.01
CA LEU A 105 -9.91 1.09 16.76
C LEU A 105 -10.73 -0.19 16.66
N TYR A 106 -10.87 -0.76 15.46
CA TYR A 106 -11.57 -2.03 15.27
C TYR A 106 -10.86 -3.18 15.98
N CYS A 107 -9.53 -3.25 15.93
CA CYS A 107 -8.76 -4.25 16.69
C CYS A 107 -8.98 -4.09 18.20
N ALA A 108 -8.95 -2.87 18.72
CA ALA A 108 -9.18 -2.58 20.13
C ALA A 108 -10.59 -2.95 20.58
N GLU A 109 -11.61 -2.60 19.79
CA GLU A 109 -13.00 -2.99 20.04
C GLU A 109 -13.15 -4.52 20.05
N TYR A 110 -12.59 -5.21 19.06
CA TYR A 110 -12.64 -6.67 18.97
C TYR A 110 -12.06 -7.32 20.23
N VAL A 111 -10.86 -6.90 20.66
CA VAL A 111 -10.20 -7.42 21.87
C VAL A 111 -11.03 -7.11 23.12
N TYR A 112 -11.57 -5.89 23.23
CA TYR A 112 -12.42 -5.48 24.34
C TYR A 112 -13.68 -6.33 24.46
N ASN A 113 -14.40 -6.53 23.35
CA ASN A 113 -15.63 -7.31 23.30
C ASN A 113 -15.37 -8.80 23.55
N LYS A 114 -14.28 -9.35 23.03
CA LYS A 114 -13.88 -10.74 23.30
C LYS A 114 -13.61 -10.98 24.78
N ARG A 115 -12.97 -10.01 25.47
CA ARG A 115 -12.77 -10.08 26.92
C ARG A 115 -14.08 -9.98 27.70
N LYS A 116 -15.00 -9.11 27.31
CA LYS A 116 -16.32 -9.00 27.96
C LYS A 116 -17.20 -10.24 27.74
N GLY A 117 -17.15 -10.86 26.56
CA GLY A 117 -17.89 -12.08 26.24
C GLY A 117 -17.25 -13.38 26.75
N GLY A 118 -15.96 -13.35 27.12
CA GLY A 118 -15.20 -14.47 27.68
C GLY A 118 -15.19 -14.56 29.21
N GLY A 119 -15.99 -13.75 29.90
CA GLY A 119 -16.19 -13.85 31.35
C GLY A 119 -17.16 -14.97 31.73
N LYS A 120 -16.70 -16.22 31.61
CA LYS A 120 -17.20 -17.37 32.38
C LYS A 120 -16.02 -18.06 33.04
#